data_AF-A0A7V5C5T7-F1
#
_entry.id   AF-A0A7V5C5T7-F1
#
_cell.length_a   1.000
_cell.length_b   1.000
_cell.length_c   1.000
_cell.angle_alpha   90.00
_cell.angle_beta   90.00
_cell.angle_gamma   90.00
#
_symmetry.space_group_name_H-M   'P 1'
#
loop_
_entity.id
_entity.type
_entity.pdbx_description
1 polymer ?
#
loop_
_entity_poly.entity_id
_entity_poly.type
_entity_poly.pdbx_seq_one_letter_code
_entity_poly.pdbx_strand_id
1 'polypeptide(L)'
;MRYNQKKYNPSFELVTEFRNRIFEAVLSSDIPGLIFTYVWAFNQDADSVFIESCVEKFTSKGADVYFVELEASLEERLIRNTSKFRLEHKAPKRDTEKSEELLLKHEKEYQFNTDGFFPYKENYVKINNTSISARETAEKICRKINLNKINS
;
A
#
# COMPACT_ATOMS: atom_id res chain seq x y z
N MET A 1 -1.18 41.00 11.59
CA MET A 1 -1.39 39.92 10.60
C MET A 1 -0.66 38.68 11.07
N ARG A 2 -1.36 37.64 11.51
CA ARG A 2 -0.76 36.36 11.88
C ARG A 2 -0.81 35.45 10.66
N TYR A 3 0.34 35.13 10.09
CA TYR A 3 0.46 34.14 9.02
C TYR A 3 0.13 32.76 9.59
N ASN A 4 -0.95 32.15 9.08
CA ASN A 4 -1.28 30.75 9.28
C ASN A 4 -0.36 29.91 8.38
N GLN A 5 0.87 29.62 8.85
CA GLN A 5 1.70 28.63 8.20
C GLN A 5 1.15 27.25 8.52
N LYS A 6 0.51 26.59 7.55
CA LYS A 6 0.42 25.12 7.54
C LYS A 6 1.85 24.61 7.76
N LYS A 7 2.06 23.85 8.83
CA LYS A 7 3.36 23.34 9.25
C LYS A 7 3.95 22.49 8.11
N TYR A 8 4.88 23.05 7.33
CA TYR A 8 5.59 22.34 6.27
C TYR A 8 6.34 21.17 6.89
N ASN A 9 6.05 19.96 6.43
CA ASN A 9 6.76 18.75 6.87
C ASN A 9 7.57 18.20 5.69
N PRO A 10 8.87 18.51 5.61
CA PRO A 10 9.73 18.10 4.49
C PRO A 10 9.83 16.58 4.34
N SER A 11 9.50 15.82 5.40
CA SER A 11 9.61 14.36 5.38
C SER A 11 8.68 13.72 4.35
N PHE A 12 7.47 14.26 4.14
CA PHE A 12 6.54 13.69 3.16
C PHE A 12 6.97 13.97 1.73
N GLU A 13 7.47 15.18 1.47
CA GLU A 13 8.01 15.56 0.15
C GLU A 13 9.23 14.72 -0.21
N LEU A 14 10.18 14.58 0.72
CA LEU A 14 11.36 13.75 0.53
C LEU A 14 10.99 12.28 0.28
N VAL A 15 10.04 11.72 1.03
CA VAL A 15 9.58 10.34 0.81
C VAL A 15 9.02 10.16 -0.60
N THR A 16 8.23 11.12 -1.10
CA THR A 16 7.72 11.10 -2.47
C THR A 16 8.86 11.21 -3.49
N GLU A 17 9.83 12.09 -3.27
CA GLU A 17 11.00 12.23 -4.14
C GLU A 17 11.83 10.94 -4.21
N PHE A 18 12.09 10.31 -3.06
CA PHE A 18 12.82 9.03 -3.02
C PHE A 18 12.08 7.92 -3.75
N ARG A 19 10.75 7.81 -3.59
CA ARG A 19 9.94 6.84 -4.35
C ARG A 19 10.06 7.08 -5.85
N ASN A 20 9.93 8.33 -6.28
CA ASN A 20 10.07 8.68 -7.69
C ASN A 20 11.46 8.30 -8.21
N ARG A 21 12.53 8.63 -7.50
CA ARG A 21 13.91 8.24 -7.89
C ARG A 21 14.08 6.72 -7.98
N ILE A 22 13.48 5.95 -7.08
CA ILE A 22 13.48 4.49 -7.16
C ILE A 22 12.76 4.03 -8.42
N PHE A 23 11.58 4.56 -8.72
CA PHE A 23 10.82 4.20 -9.92
C PHE A 23 11.59 4.52 -11.20
N GLU A 24 12.21 5.69 -11.31
CA GLU A 24 13.02 6.04 -12.48
C GLU A 24 14.23 5.11 -12.64
N ALA A 25 14.89 4.73 -11.52
CA ALA A 25 16.00 3.78 -11.55
C ALA A 25 15.54 2.40 -12.04
N VAL A 26 14.38 1.92 -11.59
CA VAL A 26 13.77 0.67 -12.05
C VAL A 26 13.46 0.74 -13.55
N LEU A 27 12.77 1.78 -13.99
CA LEU A 27 12.35 1.98 -15.39
C LEU A 27 13.53 2.18 -16.36
N SER A 28 14.72 2.50 -15.84
CA SER A 28 15.96 2.66 -16.60
C SER A 28 16.88 1.45 -16.51
N SER A 29 16.43 0.35 -15.92
CA SER A 29 17.22 -0.85 -15.68
C SER A 29 16.60 -2.08 -16.33
N ASP A 30 17.37 -3.17 -16.40
CA ASP A 30 16.90 -4.47 -16.92
C ASP A 30 16.20 -5.33 -15.85
N ILE A 31 15.82 -4.78 -14.70
CA ILE A 31 15.11 -5.57 -13.69
C ILE A 31 13.70 -5.91 -14.19
N PRO A 32 13.20 -7.14 -13.93
CA PRO A 32 11.96 -7.63 -14.54
C PRO A 32 10.69 -6.96 -13.98
N GLY A 33 10.79 -6.24 -12.86
CA GLY A 33 9.65 -5.54 -12.27
C GLY A 33 9.92 -5.07 -10.85
N LEU A 34 8.90 -4.44 -10.25
CA LEU A 34 8.94 -3.88 -8.89
C LEU A 34 7.64 -4.20 -8.16
N ILE A 35 7.75 -4.72 -6.95
CA ILE A 35 6.62 -4.75 -6.00
C ILE A 35 6.70 -3.51 -5.13
N PHE A 36 5.64 -2.70 -5.17
CA PHE A 36 5.51 -1.51 -4.36
C PHE A 36 4.24 -1.59 -3.49
N THR A 37 4.39 -1.37 -2.19
CA THR A 37 3.28 -1.38 -1.24
C THR A 37 2.94 0.04 -0.83
N TYR A 38 1.65 0.38 -0.86
CA TYR A 38 1.14 1.69 -0.50
C TYR A 38 -0.17 1.54 0.28
N VAL A 39 -0.36 2.36 1.31
CA VAL A 39 -1.66 2.46 2.00
C VAL A 39 -2.44 3.52 1.25
N TRP A 40 -3.44 3.09 0.48
CA TRP A 40 -4.29 3.96 -0.32
C TRP A 40 -5.60 4.23 0.42
N ALA A 41 -5.82 5.48 0.82
CA ALA A 41 -7.12 5.95 1.26
C ALA A 41 -7.93 6.40 0.04
N PHE A 42 -8.93 5.62 -0.39
CA PHE A 42 -9.76 5.90 -1.58
C PHE A 42 -10.61 7.16 -1.44
N ASN A 43 -10.86 7.62 -0.21
CA ASN A 43 -11.51 8.88 0.06
C ASN A 43 -10.55 10.08 0.13
N GLN A 44 -9.29 9.92 -0.30
CA GLN A 44 -8.29 10.98 -0.40
C GLN A 44 -7.80 11.12 -1.84
N ASP A 45 -8.18 12.21 -2.50
CA ASP A 45 -7.82 12.45 -3.91
C ASP A 45 -6.31 12.45 -4.15
N ALA A 46 -5.53 12.94 -3.18
CA ALA A 46 -4.07 12.99 -3.28
C ALA A 46 -3.44 11.60 -3.45
N ASP A 47 -4.02 10.56 -2.84
CA ASP A 47 -3.54 9.19 -2.95
C ASP A 47 -3.84 8.65 -4.35
N SER A 48 -5.05 8.90 -4.87
CA SER A 48 -5.44 8.50 -6.23
C SER A 48 -4.56 9.17 -7.29
N VAL A 49 -4.31 10.48 -7.17
CA VAL A 49 -3.39 11.21 -8.07
C VAL A 49 -1.99 10.63 -8.03
N PHE A 50 -1.47 10.28 -6.85
CA PHE A 50 -0.16 9.67 -6.73
C PHE A 50 -0.11 8.30 -7.42
N ILE A 51 -1.11 7.44 -7.19
CA ILE A 51 -1.17 6.11 -7.83
C ILE A 51 -1.32 6.23 -9.34
N GLU A 52 -2.19 7.12 -9.84
CA GLU A 52 -2.34 7.40 -11.27
C GLU A 52 -1.01 7.80 -11.90
N SER A 53 -0.25 8.69 -11.26
CA SER A 53 1.08 9.10 -11.74
C SER A 53 2.07 7.93 -11.79
N CYS A 54 1.95 6.96 -10.87
CA CYS A 54 2.78 5.76 -10.90
C CYS A 54 2.38 4.86 -12.06
N VAL A 55 1.08 4.63 -12.26
CA VAL A 55 0.55 3.81 -13.37
C VAL A 55 1.00 4.39 -14.71
N GLU A 56 0.90 5.69 -14.91
CA GLU A 56 1.28 6.35 -16.15
C GLU A 56 2.79 6.18 -16.45
N LYS A 57 3.65 6.35 -15.45
CA LYS A 57 5.11 6.17 -15.61
C LYS A 57 5.48 4.76 -16.09
N PHE A 58 4.86 3.73 -15.51
CA PHE A 58 5.15 2.34 -15.87
C PHE A 58 4.52 1.94 -17.20
N THR A 59 3.24 2.29 -17.42
CA THR A 59 2.54 1.93 -18.66
C THR A 59 3.08 2.67 -19.88
N SER A 60 3.55 3.92 -19.75
CA SER A 60 4.23 4.66 -20.83
C SER A 60 5.56 4.05 -21.27
N LYS A 61 6.15 3.17 -20.45
CA LYS A 61 7.33 2.36 -20.77
C LYS A 61 6.97 0.94 -21.23
N GLY A 62 5.68 0.65 -21.41
CA GLY A 62 5.19 -0.66 -21.85
C GLY A 62 5.14 -1.71 -20.74
N ALA A 63 5.27 -1.32 -19.47
CA ALA A 63 5.17 -2.27 -18.36
C ALA A 63 3.71 -2.58 -18.01
N ASP A 64 3.43 -3.84 -17.72
CA ASP A 64 2.15 -4.27 -17.14
C ASP A 64 2.06 -3.86 -15.68
N VAL A 65 0.93 -3.25 -15.29
CA VAL A 65 0.66 -2.85 -13.90
C VAL A 65 -0.44 -3.73 -13.33
N TYR A 66 -0.15 -4.36 -12.19
CA TYR A 66 -1.07 -5.20 -11.43
C TYR A 66 -1.35 -4.62 -10.04
N PHE A 67 -2.61 -4.72 -9.61
CA PHE A 67 -3.06 -4.26 -8.31
C PHE A 67 -3.49 -5.43 -7.42
N VAL A 68 -3.03 -5.38 -6.17
CA VAL A 68 -3.42 -6.32 -5.12
C VAL A 68 -3.98 -5.52 -3.95
N GLU A 69 -5.29 -5.62 -3.72
CA GLU A 69 -5.93 -5.08 -2.52
C GLU A 69 -5.99 -6.17 -1.45
N LEU A 70 -5.41 -5.89 -0.29
CA LEU A 70 -5.42 -6.79 0.87
C LEU A 70 -6.30 -6.19 1.96
N GLU A 71 -7.34 -6.92 2.34
CA GLU A 71 -8.22 -6.54 3.45
C GLU A 71 -8.15 -7.57 4.58
N ALA A 72 -8.39 -7.11 5.81
CA ALA A 72 -8.60 -7.96 6.97
C ALA A 72 -9.66 -7.32 7.87
N SER A 73 -10.40 -8.13 8.62
CA SER A 73 -11.35 -7.62 9.61
C SER A 73 -10.66 -6.70 10.62
N LEU A 74 -11.42 -5.73 11.14
CA LEU A 74 -10.94 -4.83 12.18
C LEU A 74 -10.45 -5.60 13.41
N GLU A 75 -11.21 -6.59 13.85
CA GLU A 75 -10.87 -7.47 14.97
C GLU A 75 -9.51 -8.15 14.78
N GLU A 76 -9.29 -8.78 13.62
CA GLU A 76 -8.04 -9.45 13.32
C GLU A 76 -6.87 -8.45 13.22
N ARG A 77 -7.12 -7.26 12.66
CA ARG A 77 -6.11 -6.18 12.61
C ARG A 77 -5.71 -5.70 14.01
N LEU A 78 -6.66 -5.62 14.95
CA LEU A 78 -6.39 -5.27 16.34
C LEU A 78 -5.53 -6.34 17.03
N ILE A 79 -5.89 -7.62 16.88
CA ILE A 79 -5.12 -8.77 17.40
C ILE A 79 -3.69 -8.76 16.84
N ARG A 80 -3.53 -8.61 15.52
CA ARG A 80 -2.21 -8.57 14.87
C ARG A 80 -1.37 -7.38 15.33
N ASN A 81 -2.02 -6.25 15.62
CA ASN A 81 -1.33 -5.03 16.03
C ASN A 81 -0.70 -5.13 17.43
N THR A 82 -1.19 -6.03 18.29
CA THR A 82 -0.64 -6.29 19.64
C THR A 82 0.24 -7.54 19.71
N SER A 83 0.36 -8.30 18.62
CA SER A 83 1.18 -9.52 18.57
C SER A 83 2.67 -9.26 18.88
N LYS A 84 3.33 -10.24 19.52
CA LYS A 84 4.77 -10.17 19.89
C LYS A 84 5.66 -9.83 18.69
N PHE A 85 5.38 -10.42 17.53
CA PHE A 85 6.06 -10.13 16.27
C PHE A 85 6.04 -8.63 15.91
N ARG A 86 4.90 -7.94 16.16
CA ARG A 86 4.71 -6.52 15.89
C ARG A 86 5.50 -5.63 16.85
N LEU A 87 5.54 -6.01 18.14
CA LEU A 87 6.20 -5.27 19.21
C LEU A 87 7.73 -5.32 19.11
N GLU A 88 8.27 -6.43 18.60
CA GLU A 88 9.71 -6.62 18.40
C GLU A 88 10.27 -5.81 17.22
N HIS A 89 9.51 -5.67 16.12
CA HIS A 89 10.03 -5.15 14.85
C HIS A 89 9.72 -3.67 14.56
N LYS A 90 8.91 -2.96 15.39
CA LYS A 90 8.64 -1.51 15.23
C LYS A 90 8.62 -0.76 16.56
N ALA A 91 9.72 -0.09 16.90
CA ALA A 91 9.89 0.69 18.13
C ALA A 91 8.75 1.70 18.46
N PRO A 92 8.12 2.42 17.50
CA PRO A 92 7.04 3.36 17.79
C PRO A 92 5.72 2.70 18.22
N LYS A 93 5.55 1.39 18.04
CA LYS A 93 4.32 0.64 18.36
C LYS A 93 4.36 -0.07 19.73
N ARG A 94 5.37 0.23 20.55
CA ARG A 94 5.47 -0.29 21.92
C ARG A 94 4.37 0.24 22.86
N ASP A 95 3.74 1.35 22.48
CA ASP A 95 2.52 1.86 23.10
C ASP A 95 1.30 1.28 22.35
N THR A 96 0.82 0.14 22.85
CA THR A 96 -0.28 -0.61 22.22
C THR A 96 -1.58 0.17 22.25
N GLU A 97 -1.84 0.90 23.33
CA GLU A 97 -3.06 1.71 23.51
C GLU A 97 -3.12 2.83 22.48
N LYS A 98 -2.05 3.64 22.33
CA LYS A 98 -2.01 4.68 21.29
C LYS A 98 -2.09 4.10 19.88
N SER A 99 -1.47 2.94 19.64
CA SER A 99 -1.54 2.32 18.32
C SER A 99 -2.93 1.77 18.00
N GLU A 100 -3.69 1.32 18.99
CA GLU A 100 -5.07 0.88 18.85
C GLU A 100 -6.00 2.08 18.63
N GLU A 101 -5.86 3.14 19.42
CA GLU A 101 -6.61 4.38 19.26
C GLU A 101 -6.45 4.96 17.84
N LEU A 102 -5.21 5.01 17.34
CA LEU A 102 -4.93 5.47 15.98
C LEU A 102 -5.56 4.56 14.92
N LEU A 103 -5.55 3.23 15.13
CA LEU A 103 -6.16 2.30 14.19
C LEU A 103 -7.67 2.53 14.12
N LEU A 104 -8.34 2.61 15.27
CA LEU A 104 -9.78 2.87 15.35
C LEU A 104 -10.17 4.25 14.81
N LYS A 105 -9.32 5.26 15.01
CA LYS A 105 -9.52 6.58 14.42
C LYS A 105 -9.43 6.51 12.90
N HIS A 106 -8.37 5.91 12.36
CA HIS A 106 -8.18 5.80 10.92
C HIS A 106 -9.28 4.98 10.25
N GLU A 107 -9.79 3.93 10.91
CA GLU A 107 -10.91 3.13 10.41
C GLU A 107 -12.18 3.95 10.19
N LYS A 108 -12.38 5.00 10.99
CA LYS A 108 -13.54 5.90 10.87
C LYS A 108 -13.33 7.02 9.85
N GLU A 109 -12.08 7.45 9.69
CA GLU A 109 -11.72 8.63 8.89
C GLU A 109 -11.44 8.30 7.42
N TYR A 110 -10.88 7.12 7.14
CA TYR A 110 -10.37 6.76 5.82
C TYR A 110 -11.05 5.51 5.27
N GLN A 111 -11.23 5.50 3.95
CA GLN A 111 -11.71 4.34 3.20
C GLN A 111 -10.51 3.60 2.58
N PHE A 112 -10.07 2.50 3.20
CA PHE A 112 -8.90 1.75 2.73
C PHE A 112 -9.21 0.59 1.79
N ASN A 113 -10.49 0.31 1.54
CA ASN A 113 -10.94 -0.80 0.70
C ASN A 113 -12.02 -0.31 -0.26
N THR A 114 -12.08 -0.91 -1.45
CA THR A 114 -12.93 -0.41 -2.54
C THR A 114 -14.36 -0.93 -2.54
N ASP A 115 -14.74 -1.77 -1.57
CA ASP A 115 -16.04 -2.47 -1.55
C ASP A 115 -16.45 -3.09 -2.91
N GLY A 116 -15.46 -3.45 -3.73
CA GLY A 116 -15.64 -4.04 -5.06
C GLY A 116 -15.57 -3.05 -6.24
N PHE A 117 -15.44 -1.74 -6.00
CA PHE A 117 -15.38 -0.70 -7.02
C PHE A 117 -13.96 -0.18 -7.26
N PHE A 118 -13.05 -1.09 -7.62
CA PHE A 118 -11.66 -0.71 -7.94
C PHE A 118 -11.56 -0.03 -9.32
N PRO A 119 -10.77 1.06 -9.45
CA PRO A 119 -10.70 1.82 -10.71
C PRO A 119 -10.03 1.05 -11.88
N TYR A 120 -9.11 0.12 -11.60
CA TYR A 120 -8.39 -0.65 -12.64
C TYR A 120 -8.81 -2.13 -12.66
N LYS A 121 -9.87 -2.47 -13.40
CA LYS A 121 -10.50 -3.81 -13.31
C LYS A 121 -9.70 -4.96 -13.96
N GLU A 122 -8.90 -4.67 -14.98
CA GLU A 122 -8.33 -5.71 -15.86
C GLU A 122 -7.14 -6.47 -15.22
N ASN A 123 -6.42 -5.83 -14.29
CA ASN A 123 -5.22 -6.39 -13.65
C ASN A 123 -5.30 -6.32 -12.11
N TYR A 124 -6.48 -6.62 -11.55
CA TYR A 124 -6.76 -6.44 -10.12
C TYR A 124 -7.15 -7.74 -9.41
N VAL A 125 -6.69 -7.86 -8.17
CA VAL A 125 -7.14 -8.89 -7.23
C VAL A 125 -7.39 -8.32 -5.85
N LYS A 126 -8.56 -8.64 -5.31
CA LYS A 126 -8.89 -8.41 -3.91
C LYS A 126 -8.72 -9.70 -3.13
N ILE A 127 -8.03 -9.65 -2.00
CA ILE A 127 -7.85 -10.80 -1.11
C ILE A 127 -8.20 -10.39 0.31
N ASN A 128 -9.21 -11.05 0.87
CA ASN A 128 -9.45 -11.02 2.31
C ASN A 128 -8.47 -11.98 3.00
N ASN A 129 -7.52 -11.44 3.74
CA ASN A 129 -6.49 -12.20 4.44
C ASN A 129 -6.74 -12.33 5.95
N THR A 130 -7.99 -12.20 6.40
CA THR A 130 -8.36 -12.31 7.82
C THR A 130 -7.97 -13.67 8.39
N SER A 131 -8.29 -14.77 7.69
CA SER A 131 -8.14 -16.13 8.23
C SER A 131 -7.14 -16.99 7.47
N ILE A 132 -6.32 -16.38 6.61
CA ILE A 132 -5.32 -17.09 5.80
C ILE A 132 -3.91 -16.59 6.10
N SER A 133 -2.94 -17.49 5.96
CA SER A 133 -1.55 -17.16 6.27
C SER A 133 -0.93 -16.21 5.23
N ALA A 134 0.19 -15.57 5.59
CA ALA A 134 0.97 -14.77 4.66
C ALA A 134 1.43 -15.59 3.44
N ARG A 135 1.80 -16.85 3.64
CA ARG A 135 2.20 -17.77 2.56
C ARG A 135 1.04 -18.04 1.60
N GLU A 136 -0.13 -18.39 2.15
CA GLU A 136 -1.31 -18.66 1.31
C GLU A 136 -1.76 -17.42 0.54
N THR A 137 -1.67 -16.25 1.17
CA THR A 137 -1.93 -14.95 0.51
C THR A 137 -0.98 -14.74 -0.66
N ALA A 138 0.33 -14.93 -0.46
CA ALA A 138 1.33 -14.80 -1.52
C ALA A 138 1.09 -15.79 -2.67
N GLU A 139 0.75 -17.04 -2.36
CA GLU A 139 0.43 -18.04 -3.38
C GLU A 139 -0.82 -17.64 -4.21
N LYS A 140 -1.85 -17.07 -3.57
CA LYS A 140 -3.04 -16.55 -4.27
C LYS A 140 -2.68 -15.38 -5.20
N ILE A 141 -1.82 -14.47 -4.76
CA ILE A 141 -1.31 -13.37 -5.59
C ILE A 141 -0.58 -13.96 -6.81
N CYS A 142 0.45 -14.79 -6.60
CA CYS A 142 1.25 -15.35 -7.69
C CYS A 142 0.40 -16.08 -8.75
N ARG A 143 -0.62 -16.84 -8.32
CA ARG A 143 -1.55 -17.52 -9.24
C ARG A 143 -2.37 -16.54 -10.07
N LYS A 144 -2.83 -15.44 -9.47
CA LYS A 144 -3.73 -14.49 -10.12
C LYS A 144 -3.01 -13.57 -11.10
N ILE A 145 -1.81 -13.12 -10.75
CA ILE A 145 -0.99 -12.23 -11.59
C ILE A 145 0.04 -13.01 -12.43
N ASN A 146 -0.08 -14.34 -12.49
CA ASN A 146 0.77 -15.23 -13.31
C ASN A 146 2.28 -15.01 -13.15
N LEU A 147 2.76 -14.61 -11.97
CA LEU A 147 4.17 -14.29 -11.71
C LEU A 147 5.14 -15.43 -12.08
N ASN A 148 4.67 -16.68 -12.09
CA ASN A 148 5.49 -17.84 -12.44
C ASN A 148 5.92 -17.90 -13.92
N LYS A 149 5.38 -17.05 -14.80
CA LYS A 149 5.78 -16.95 -16.21
C LYS A 149 6.86 -15.89 -16.49
N ILE A 150 7.25 -15.10 -15.50
CA ILE A 150 8.24 -14.02 -15.69
C ILE A 150 9.69 -14.57 -15.71
N ASN A 151 9.88 -15.84 -15.36
CA ASN A 151 11.18 -16.53 -15.35
C ASN A 151 11.36 -17.52 -16.52
N SER A 152 10.59 -17.39 -17.61
CA SER A 152 10.67 -18.24 -18.81
C SER A 152 10.78 -17.39 -20.06
#